data_AF-A0A940VCL5-F1
#
_entry.id   AF-A0A940VCL5-F1
#
_cell.length_a   1.000
_cell.length_b   1.000
_cell.length_c   1.000
_cell.angle_alpha   90.00
_cell.angle_beta   90.00
_cell.angle_gamma   90.00
#
_symmetry.space_group_name_H-M   'P 1'
#
loop_
_entity.id
_entity.type
_entity.pdbx_description
1 polymer ?
#
loop_
_entity_poly.entity_id
_entity_poly.type
_entity_poly.pdbx_seq_one_letter_code
_entity_poly.pdbx_strand_id
1 'polypeptide(L)'
;MEGRPVPELPQKKVGIVACSGEELAEGTVTRLAALKVLEQLRPSDTVTICLPLVLAGGEGDRAFARFYPTVAIDGCDKRCAARATEMYSGKPAASVVVTELVAESVIGQPVGLRRLNDAGLRAVDITAARVAGTVDSLLDRQWSRRLGAFDDVSPSPADVQVPIGATCSCGSGIPVQTVDVQGQAVTLVGLPLIFQQLHEAGRRPAESLTGDLLATAKIYNPIPSDAEADYARALLREYVAYCAGREVVP
;
A
#
# COMPACT_ATOMS: atom_id res chain seq x y z
N MET A 1 16.97 20.60 -24.20
CA MET A 1 16.67 19.52 -23.26
C MET A 1 15.63 20.05 -22.29
N GLU A 2 14.35 20.02 -22.69
CA GLU A 2 13.26 20.28 -21.76
C GLU A 2 13.34 19.33 -20.56
N GLY A 3 13.37 19.89 -19.36
CA GLY A 3 13.30 19.13 -18.12
C GLY A 3 11.97 18.38 -18.06
N ARG A 4 12.03 17.06 -17.97
CA ARG A 4 10.84 16.22 -17.79
C ARG A 4 10.23 16.56 -16.43
N PRO A 5 8.92 16.86 -16.33
CA PRO A 5 8.29 17.17 -15.04
C PRO A 5 8.45 15.98 -14.10
N VAL A 6 8.83 16.27 -12.85
CA VAL A 6 8.91 15.26 -11.78
C VAL A 6 7.50 14.64 -11.63
N PRO A 7 7.36 13.30 -11.63
CA PRO A 7 6.05 12.69 -11.44
C PRO A 7 5.46 13.14 -10.10
N GLU A 8 4.28 13.76 -10.14
CA GLU A 8 3.50 14.02 -8.92
C GLU A 8 3.22 12.67 -8.25
N LEU A 9 3.56 12.59 -6.95
CA LEU A 9 3.34 11.37 -6.20
C LEU A 9 1.84 11.24 -5.92
N PRO A 10 1.26 10.05 -6.10
CA PRO A 10 -0.16 9.86 -5.85
C PRO A 10 -0.50 10.16 -4.40
N GLN A 11 -1.75 10.59 -4.22
CA GLN A 11 -2.35 10.93 -2.93
C GLN A 11 -2.07 9.86 -1.87
N LYS A 12 -1.91 10.27 -0.60
CA LYS A 12 -1.80 9.32 0.51
C LYS A 12 -3.06 8.44 0.57
N LYS A 13 -2.88 7.13 0.45
CA LYS A 13 -3.93 6.13 0.57
C LYS A 13 -3.61 5.16 1.69
N VAL A 14 -4.65 4.54 2.25
CA VAL A 14 -4.53 3.45 3.22
C VAL A 14 -4.96 2.13 2.56
N GLY A 15 -4.12 1.12 2.68
CA GLY A 15 -4.43 -0.23 2.21
C GLY A 15 -5.33 -0.96 3.19
N ILE A 16 -6.32 -1.70 2.69
CA ILE A 16 -7.16 -2.58 3.50
C ILE A 16 -6.97 -4.01 3.01
N VAL A 17 -6.50 -4.89 3.89
CA VAL A 17 -6.36 -6.32 3.61
C VAL A 17 -7.30 -7.11 4.52
N ALA A 18 -8.30 -7.75 3.92
CA ALA A 18 -9.20 -8.64 4.63
C ALA A 18 -8.72 -10.10 4.54
N CYS A 19 -8.96 -10.89 5.59
CA CYS A 19 -8.72 -12.32 5.51
C CYS A 19 -9.74 -13.00 4.58
N SER A 20 -9.36 -14.13 3.96
CA SER A 20 -10.28 -14.86 3.09
C SER A 20 -11.48 -15.40 3.86
N GLY A 21 -11.25 -15.84 5.10
CA GLY A 21 -12.34 -16.09 6.04
C GLY A 21 -13.33 -17.18 5.62
N GLU A 22 -12.90 -18.13 4.80
CA GLU A 22 -13.81 -19.04 4.08
C GLU A 22 -14.55 -20.04 4.98
N GLU A 23 -14.06 -20.26 6.19
CA GLU A 23 -14.58 -21.27 7.13
C GLU A 23 -15.50 -20.69 8.22
N LEU A 24 -15.60 -19.36 8.35
CA LEU A 24 -16.25 -18.69 9.49
C LEU A 24 -17.10 -17.48 9.04
N ALA A 25 -18.19 -17.20 9.76
CA ALA A 25 -19.07 -16.07 9.45
C ALA A 25 -18.33 -14.73 9.61
N GLU A 26 -17.46 -14.61 10.61
CA GLU A 26 -16.59 -13.48 10.88
C GLU A 26 -15.63 -13.23 9.72
N GLY A 27 -15.24 -14.29 9.01
CA GLY A 27 -14.50 -14.18 7.77
C GLY A 27 -15.26 -13.42 6.68
N THR A 28 -16.54 -13.72 6.50
CA THR A 28 -17.43 -12.94 5.62
C THR A 28 -17.64 -11.51 6.12
N VAL A 29 -17.72 -11.32 7.44
CA VAL A 29 -17.75 -9.97 8.04
C VAL A 29 -16.52 -9.16 7.63
N THR A 30 -15.30 -9.73 7.65
CA THR A 30 -14.10 -8.99 7.22
C THR A 30 -14.20 -8.47 5.79
N ARG A 31 -14.62 -9.34 4.85
CA ARG A 31 -14.69 -9.03 3.41
C ARG A 31 -15.76 -7.97 3.13
N LEU A 32 -16.93 -8.09 3.76
CA LEU A 32 -18.02 -7.12 3.61
C LEU A 32 -17.70 -5.78 4.31
N ALA A 33 -17.02 -5.82 5.45
CA ALA A 33 -16.57 -4.61 6.13
C ALA A 33 -15.53 -3.85 5.30
N ALA A 34 -14.54 -4.56 4.74
CA ALA A 34 -13.57 -3.97 3.81
C ALA A 34 -14.28 -3.34 2.61
N LEU A 35 -15.20 -4.07 1.96
CA LEU A 35 -15.98 -3.56 0.83
C LEU A 35 -16.76 -2.30 1.20
N LYS A 36 -17.43 -2.30 2.35
CA LYS A 36 -18.17 -1.13 2.84
C LYS A 36 -17.27 0.08 3.06
N VAL A 37 -16.07 -0.10 3.61
CA VAL A 37 -15.10 1.00 3.76
C VAL A 37 -14.69 1.54 2.38
N LEU A 38 -14.35 0.64 1.46
CA LEU A 38 -13.89 0.97 0.11
C LEU A 38 -14.95 1.66 -0.74
N GLU A 39 -16.21 1.27 -0.65
CA GLU A 39 -17.25 1.77 -1.54
C GLU A 39 -18.07 2.92 -0.94
N GLN A 40 -18.22 2.95 0.39
CA GLN A 40 -19.20 3.82 1.05
C GLN A 40 -18.54 4.80 2.02
N LEU A 41 -17.54 4.38 2.79
CA LEU A 41 -17.01 5.22 3.88
C LEU A 41 -15.81 6.07 3.44
N ARG A 42 -14.82 5.48 2.76
CA ARG A 42 -13.55 6.14 2.38
C ARG A 42 -13.10 5.79 0.96
N PRO A 43 -13.96 5.94 -0.07
CA PRO A 43 -13.65 5.54 -1.44
C PRO A 43 -12.46 6.29 -2.05
N SER A 44 -12.22 7.52 -1.62
CA SER A 44 -11.13 8.35 -2.11
C SER A 44 -9.87 8.27 -1.25
N ASP A 45 -9.86 7.51 -0.16
CA ASP A 45 -8.70 7.44 0.74
C ASP A 45 -8.20 6.01 0.97
N THR A 46 -8.94 5.01 0.47
CA THR A 46 -8.61 3.60 0.69
C THR A 46 -8.46 2.83 -0.61
N VAL A 47 -7.64 1.77 -0.56
CA VAL A 47 -7.51 0.77 -1.62
C VAL A 47 -7.57 -0.62 -1.00
N THR A 48 -8.05 -1.60 -1.76
CA THR A 48 -8.09 -2.99 -1.29
C THR A 48 -6.81 -3.71 -1.67
N ILE A 49 -6.30 -4.54 -0.76
CA ILE A 49 -5.20 -5.46 -0.99
C ILE A 49 -5.76 -6.87 -0.98
N CYS A 50 -5.48 -7.62 -2.03
CA CYS A 50 -6.00 -8.98 -2.18
C CYS A 50 -5.08 -9.97 -1.46
N LEU A 51 -5.50 -10.49 -0.30
CA LEU A 51 -4.70 -11.46 0.46
C LEU A 51 -4.27 -12.68 -0.39
N PRO A 52 -5.14 -13.33 -1.19
CA PRO A 52 -4.70 -14.38 -2.10
C PRO A 52 -3.57 -13.98 -3.07
N LEU A 53 -3.61 -12.76 -3.63
CA LEU A 53 -2.55 -12.27 -4.52
C LEU A 53 -1.26 -12.00 -3.74
N VAL A 54 -1.32 -11.39 -2.55
CA VAL A 54 -0.15 -11.23 -1.66
C VAL A 54 0.52 -12.58 -1.42
N LEU A 55 -0.25 -13.63 -1.13
CA LEU A 55 0.26 -14.98 -0.91
C LEU A 55 0.85 -15.59 -2.19
N ALA A 56 0.23 -15.33 -3.35
CA ALA A 56 0.65 -15.88 -4.64
C ALA A 56 1.83 -15.16 -5.31
N GLY A 57 2.41 -14.11 -4.70
CA GLY A 57 3.51 -13.36 -5.32
C GLY A 57 3.08 -12.09 -6.07
N GLY A 58 1.89 -11.56 -5.80
CA GLY A 58 1.41 -10.29 -6.36
C GLY A 58 2.26 -9.12 -5.88
N GLU A 59 3.31 -8.78 -6.62
CA GLU A 59 4.27 -7.75 -6.21
C GLU A 59 3.66 -6.34 -6.14
N GLY A 60 2.59 -6.06 -6.91
CA GLY A 60 1.84 -4.80 -6.77
C GLY A 60 1.19 -4.65 -5.38
N ASP A 61 0.51 -5.69 -4.89
CA ASP A 61 -0.10 -5.71 -3.57
C ASP A 61 0.94 -5.61 -2.44
N ARG A 62 2.06 -6.36 -2.58
CA ARG A 62 3.15 -6.36 -1.60
C ARG A 62 3.87 -5.01 -1.55
N ALA A 63 4.15 -4.42 -2.72
CA ALA A 63 4.75 -3.10 -2.82
C ALA A 63 3.87 -2.05 -2.14
N PHE A 64 2.55 -2.11 -2.37
CA PHE A 64 1.64 -1.15 -1.76
C PHE A 64 1.76 -1.19 -0.23
N ALA A 65 1.65 -2.39 0.36
CA ALA A 65 1.71 -2.56 1.81
C ALA A 65 3.07 -2.19 2.42
N ARG A 66 4.16 -2.18 1.64
CA ARG A 66 5.48 -1.69 2.08
C ARG A 66 5.54 -0.17 2.12
N PHE A 67 4.97 0.50 1.12
CA PHE A 67 5.11 1.94 0.94
C PHE A 67 4.00 2.76 1.61
N TYR A 68 2.84 2.14 1.87
CA TYR A 68 1.65 2.81 2.40
C TYR A 68 1.13 2.11 3.65
N PRO A 69 0.55 2.87 4.59
CA PRO A 69 -0.04 2.28 5.79
C PRO A 69 -1.15 1.31 5.39
N THR A 70 -1.15 0.14 6.02
CA THR A 70 -2.10 -0.93 5.73
C THR A 70 -2.81 -1.40 7.00
N VAL A 71 -4.14 -1.47 6.94
CA VAL A 71 -5.00 -2.04 7.99
C VAL A 71 -5.34 -3.47 7.62
N ALA A 72 -4.98 -4.41 8.50
CA ALA A 72 -5.38 -5.80 8.38
C ALA A 72 -6.69 -6.06 9.14
N ILE A 73 -7.65 -6.73 8.49
CA ILE A 73 -8.93 -7.14 9.06
C ILE A 73 -8.98 -8.67 9.06
N ASP A 74 -9.03 -9.27 10.24
CA ASP A 74 -8.98 -10.70 10.43
C ASP A 74 -10.24 -11.23 11.12
N GLY A 75 -10.79 -12.32 10.60
CA GLY A 75 -12.00 -12.92 11.15
C GLY A 75 -11.76 -13.64 12.47
N CYS A 76 -10.52 -14.00 12.80
CA CYS A 76 -10.16 -14.73 14.01
C CYS A 76 -8.71 -14.46 14.45
N ASP A 77 -8.33 -15.04 15.57
CA ASP A 77 -7.02 -14.93 16.22
C ASP A 77 -5.84 -15.50 15.41
N LYS A 78 -6.10 -16.32 14.39
CA LYS A 78 -5.07 -16.80 13.45
C LYS A 78 -4.38 -15.66 12.69
N ARG A 79 -5.08 -14.53 12.52
CA ARG A 79 -4.56 -13.28 11.94
C ARG A 79 -3.89 -13.45 10.58
N CYS A 80 -4.54 -14.21 9.68
CA CYS A 80 -3.98 -14.56 8.38
C CYS A 80 -3.59 -13.35 7.53
N ALA A 81 -4.43 -12.30 7.52
CA ALA A 81 -4.17 -11.08 6.77
C ALA A 81 -2.99 -10.32 7.38
N ALA A 82 -3.01 -10.06 8.70
CA ALA A 82 -1.93 -9.35 9.37
C ALA A 82 -0.58 -10.07 9.22
N ARG A 83 -0.57 -11.40 9.39
CA ARG A 83 0.66 -12.21 9.30
C ARG A 83 1.21 -12.26 7.88
N ALA A 84 0.35 -12.38 6.87
CA ALA A 84 0.79 -12.36 5.48
C ALA A 84 1.39 -10.99 5.11
N THR A 85 0.72 -9.91 5.51
CA THR A 85 1.25 -8.55 5.30
C THR A 85 2.59 -8.38 6.00
N GLU A 86 2.72 -8.77 7.27
CA GLU A 86 3.99 -8.69 8.01
C GLU A 86 5.11 -9.47 7.34
N MET A 87 4.83 -10.72 6.95
CA MET A 87 5.81 -11.61 6.33
C MET A 87 6.31 -11.10 4.97
N TYR A 88 5.42 -10.56 4.14
CA TYR A 88 5.76 -10.22 2.75
C TYR A 88 5.92 -8.74 2.47
N SER A 89 5.49 -7.86 3.38
CA SER A 89 5.37 -6.42 3.13
C SER A 89 5.71 -5.53 4.33
N GLY A 90 6.04 -6.11 5.50
CA GLY A 90 6.27 -5.35 6.73
C GLY A 90 5.02 -5.22 7.59
N LYS A 91 5.20 -4.76 8.83
CA LYS A 91 4.16 -4.79 9.86
C LYS A 91 2.94 -3.95 9.45
N PRO A 92 1.71 -4.49 9.52
CA PRO A 92 0.50 -3.69 9.33
C PRO A 92 0.48 -2.47 10.28
N ALA A 93 0.04 -1.34 9.75
CA ALA A 93 -0.10 -0.11 10.52
C ALA A 93 -1.17 -0.23 11.61
N ALA A 94 -2.19 -1.07 11.37
CA ALA A 94 -3.17 -1.50 12.35
C ALA A 94 -3.71 -2.89 12.05
N SER A 95 -4.27 -3.55 13.05
CA SER A 95 -4.91 -4.86 12.93
C SER A 95 -6.23 -4.86 13.71
N VAL A 96 -7.29 -5.36 13.07
CA VAL A 96 -8.64 -5.49 13.63
C VAL A 96 -9.03 -6.97 13.57
N VAL A 97 -9.47 -7.54 14.68
CA VAL A 97 -9.98 -8.92 14.73
C VAL A 97 -11.47 -8.92 15.03
N VAL A 98 -12.27 -9.47 14.12
CA VAL A 98 -13.74 -9.42 14.20
C VAL A 98 -14.28 -10.17 15.41
N THR A 99 -13.72 -11.33 15.76
CA THR A 99 -14.14 -12.07 16.96
C THR A 99 -13.95 -11.26 18.25
N GLU A 100 -12.89 -10.44 18.33
CA GLU A 100 -12.66 -9.55 19.47
C GLU A 100 -13.76 -8.48 19.52
N LEU A 101 -14.05 -7.83 18.38
CA LEU A 101 -15.12 -6.82 18.30
C LEU A 101 -16.52 -7.37 18.60
N VAL A 102 -16.83 -8.57 18.12
CA VAL A 102 -18.11 -9.24 18.39
C VAL A 102 -18.24 -9.57 19.87
N ALA A 103 -17.17 -10.03 20.53
CA ALA A 103 -17.18 -10.31 21.96
C ALA A 103 -17.37 -9.05 22.81
N GLU A 104 -16.85 -7.91 22.35
CA GLU A 104 -17.01 -6.61 23.00
C GLU A 104 -18.39 -5.96 22.74
N SER A 105 -19.15 -6.45 21.76
CA SER A 105 -20.39 -5.83 21.28
C SER A 105 -21.65 -6.61 21.67
N VAL A 106 -22.73 -5.90 21.99
CA VAL A 106 -24.04 -6.53 22.31
C VAL A 106 -24.86 -6.76 21.04
N ILE A 107 -24.33 -7.54 20.08
CA ILE A 107 -24.93 -7.71 18.74
C ILE A 107 -25.39 -9.13 18.41
N GLY A 108 -25.12 -10.10 19.29
CA GLY A 108 -25.34 -11.53 19.04
C GLY A 108 -24.26 -12.14 18.14
N GLN A 109 -24.35 -13.46 17.91
CA GLN A 109 -23.33 -14.17 17.12
C GLN A 109 -23.58 -14.04 15.61
N PRO A 110 -22.56 -13.63 14.82
CA PRO A 110 -22.60 -13.72 13.37
C PRO A 110 -22.81 -15.18 12.93
N VAL A 111 -23.75 -15.40 12.02
CA VAL A 111 -24.01 -16.72 11.43
C VAL A 111 -24.13 -16.60 9.93
N GLY A 112 -23.59 -17.58 9.22
CA GLY A 112 -23.73 -17.75 7.78
C GLY A 112 -22.46 -17.36 7.02
N LEU A 113 -22.01 -18.25 6.13
CA LEU A 113 -20.82 -18.02 5.31
C LEU A 113 -21.11 -17.15 4.10
N ARG A 114 -22.17 -17.46 3.34
CA ARG A 114 -22.53 -16.69 2.13
C ARG A 114 -23.48 -15.53 2.41
N ARG A 115 -24.38 -15.70 3.38
CA ARG A 115 -25.39 -14.72 3.76
C ARG A 115 -25.41 -14.64 5.27
N LEU A 116 -25.02 -13.48 5.78
CA LEU A 116 -25.01 -13.20 7.20
C LEU A 116 -26.44 -13.02 7.73
N ASN A 117 -26.66 -13.41 8.98
CA ASN A 117 -27.80 -12.98 9.77
C ASN A 117 -27.69 -11.50 10.18
N ASP A 118 -28.72 -10.97 10.84
CA ASP A 118 -28.73 -9.57 11.29
C ASP A 118 -27.58 -9.23 12.25
N ALA A 119 -27.19 -10.18 13.11
CA ALA A 119 -26.02 -10.02 13.99
C ALA A 119 -24.73 -9.85 13.17
N GLY A 120 -24.54 -10.66 12.13
CA GLY A 120 -23.40 -10.54 11.22
C GLY A 120 -23.42 -9.24 10.41
N LEU A 121 -24.59 -8.78 9.95
CA LEU A 121 -24.70 -7.47 9.28
C LEU A 121 -24.36 -6.31 10.22
N ARG A 122 -24.81 -6.36 11.48
CA ARG A 122 -24.37 -5.39 12.51
C ARG A 122 -22.87 -5.47 12.77
N ALA A 123 -22.28 -6.67 12.78
CA ALA A 123 -20.84 -6.84 12.92
C ALA A 123 -20.07 -6.23 11.75
N VAL A 124 -20.61 -6.30 10.53
CA VAL A 124 -20.05 -5.61 9.35
C VAL A 124 -20.02 -4.10 9.58
N ASP A 125 -21.12 -3.51 10.05
CA ASP A 125 -21.21 -2.07 10.29
C ASP A 125 -20.22 -1.59 11.36
N ILE A 126 -20.12 -2.32 12.47
CA ILE A 126 -19.19 -2.00 13.56
C ILE A 126 -17.73 -2.13 13.09
N THR A 127 -17.41 -3.22 12.39
CA THR A 127 -16.06 -3.46 11.86
C THR A 127 -15.68 -2.37 10.85
N ALA A 128 -16.58 -2.04 9.92
CA ALA A 128 -16.35 -1.00 8.92
C ALA A 128 -16.15 0.38 9.56
N ALA A 129 -16.96 0.73 10.56
CA ALA A 129 -16.81 1.99 11.29
C ALA A 129 -15.46 2.06 12.04
N ARG A 130 -15.06 0.97 12.70
CA ARG A 130 -13.75 0.87 13.39
C ARG A 130 -12.59 1.04 12.42
N VAL A 131 -12.66 0.39 11.26
CA VAL A 131 -11.63 0.49 10.22
C VAL A 131 -11.60 1.90 9.62
N ALA A 132 -12.74 2.52 9.33
CA ALA A 132 -12.80 3.89 8.81
C ALA A 132 -12.17 4.91 9.77
N GLY A 133 -12.48 4.85 11.08
CA GLY A 133 -11.83 5.73 12.05
C GLY A 133 -10.33 5.45 12.21
N THR A 134 -9.92 4.20 11.99
CA THR A 134 -8.49 3.85 11.93
C THR A 134 -7.85 4.49 10.70
N VAL A 135 -8.45 4.39 9.52
CA VAL A 135 -7.98 5.03 8.28
C VAL A 135 -7.78 6.54 8.48
N ASP A 136 -8.77 7.23 9.05
CA ASP A 136 -8.68 8.67 9.33
C ASP A 136 -7.45 8.99 10.20
N SER A 137 -7.29 8.23 11.28
CA SER A 137 -6.16 8.39 12.20
C SER A 137 -4.81 8.13 11.53
N LEU A 138 -4.74 7.27 10.52
CA LEU A 138 -3.49 6.96 9.81
C LEU A 138 -3.16 8.03 8.76
N LEU A 139 -4.17 8.68 8.16
CA LEU A 139 -3.97 9.77 7.19
C LEU A 139 -3.48 11.05 7.85
N ASP A 140 -3.92 11.32 9.09
CA ASP A 140 -3.50 12.47 9.89
C ASP A 140 -2.07 12.35 10.45
N ARG A 141 -1.48 11.15 10.39
CA ARG A 141 -0.15 10.87 10.90
C ARG A 141 0.89 10.87 9.79
N GLN A 142 2.13 11.22 10.16
CA GLN A 142 3.25 11.14 9.22
C GLN A 142 3.74 9.69 9.08
N TRP A 143 3.39 9.04 7.97
CA TRP A 143 3.88 7.71 7.62
C TRP A 143 5.22 7.79 6.88
N SER A 144 6.25 7.21 7.48
CA SER A 144 7.57 7.05 6.89
C SER A 144 7.54 5.96 5.83
N ARG A 145 7.54 6.35 4.56
CA ARG A 145 7.63 5.39 3.45
C ARG A 145 8.93 4.57 3.51
N ARG A 146 10.02 5.17 4.02
CA ARG A 146 11.31 4.48 4.18
C ARG A 146 11.25 3.35 5.19
N LEU A 147 10.69 3.63 6.36
CA LEU A 147 10.70 2.70 7.50
C LEU A 147 9.49 1.74 7.50
N GLY A 148 8.44 2.06 6.72
CA GLY A 148 7.17 1.33 6.81
C GLY A 148 6.51 1.49 8.18
N ALA A 149 6.69 2.66 8.81
CA ALA A 149 6.24 2.96 10.15
C ALA A 149 5.91 4.46 10.27
N PHE A 150 5.29 4.88 11.36
CA PHE A 150 5.06 6.30 11.62
C PHE A 150 6.36 6.98 12.09
N ASP A 151 6.61 8.20 11.60
CA ASP A 151 7.63 9.08 12.16
C ASP A 151 7.09 9.67 13.48
N ASP A 152 7.90 9.72 14.53
CA ASP A 152 7.53 10.35 15.82
C ASP A 152 7.56 11.90 15.77
N VAL A 153 7.54 12.49 14.59
CA VAL A 153 7.64 13.95 14.38
C VAL A 153 6.30 14.50 13.85
N SER A 154 5.89 15.62 14.44
CA SER A 154 4.62 16.34 14.29
C SER A 154 4.09 16.51 12.85
N PRO A 155 2.75 16.68 12.67
CA PRO A 155 2.09 16.54 11.37
C PRO A 155 2.52 17.61 10.35
N SER A 156 2.58 17.19 9.09
CA SER A 156 2.81 18.02 7.90
C SER A 156 1.47 18.45 7.27
N PRO A 157 1.38 19.61 6.58
CA PRO A 157 0.12 20.15 6.07
C PRO A 157 -0.57 19.21 5.07
N ALA A 158 -1.89 19.21 5.11
CA ALA A 158 -2.77 18.36 4.32
C ALA A 158 -2.58 18.55 2.80
N ASP A 159 -2.42 17.43 2.08
CA ASP A 159 -2.42 17.40 0.61
C ASP A 159 -3.87 17.46 0.09
N VAL A 160 -4.08 18.26 -0.95
CA VAL A 160 -5.38 18.52 -1.60
C VAL A 160 -5.97 17.22 -2.14
N GLN A 161 -7.18 16.88 -1.70
CA GLN A 161 -7.90 15.70 -2.16
C GLN A 161 -8.55 15.96 -3.54
N VAL A 162 -8.19 15.15 -4.54
CA VAL A 162 -8.86 15.11 -5.84
C VAL A 162 -9.64 13.79 -5.94
N PRO A 163 -10.89 13.76 -6.43
CA PRO A 163 -11.70 12.55 -6.40
C PRO A 163 -11.20 11.55 -7.44
N ILE A 164 -10.61 10.45 -6.98
CA ILE A 164 -10.36 9.25 -7.78
C ILE A 164 -11.14 8.12 -7.10
N GLY A 165 -12.02 7.46 -7.86
CA GLY A 165 -12.88 6.37 -7.38
C GLY A 165 -12.09 5.16 -6.88
N ALA A 166 -12.76 4.28 -6.13
CA ALA A 166 -12.15 3.08 -5.54
C ALA A 166 -11.45 2.22 -6.61
N THR A 167 -10.13 2.06 -6.51
CA THR A 167 -9.33 1.24 -7.42
C THR A 167 -8.94 -0.09 -6.75
N CYS A 168 -9.04 -1.18 -7.51
CA CYS A 168 -8.51 -2.49 -7.12
C CYS A 168 -6.98 -2.48 -7.23
N SER A 169 -6.26 -3.29 -6.44
CA SER A 169 -4.80 -3.38 -6.49
C SER A 169 -4.22 -3.83 -7.85
N CYS A 170 -5.03 -4.43 -8.73
CA CYS A 170 -4.63 -4.65 -10.13
C CYS A 170 -4.51 -3.35 -10.96
N GLY A 171 -4.96 -2.22 -10.40
CA GLY A 171 -4.66 -0.83 -10.73
C GLY A 171 -4.14 -0.09 -9.48
N SER A 172 -3.06 -0.64 -8.91
CA SER A 172 -2.48 -0.48 -7.56
C SER A 172 -2.37 0.91 -6.93
N GLY A 173 -2.60 1.99 -7.66
CA GLY A 173 -2.31 3.35 -7.21
C GLY A 173 -0.82 3.60 -6.91
N ILE A 174 0.05 2.61 -7.14
CA ILE A 174 1.50 2.76 -7.06
C ILE A 174 1.96 3.44 -8.34
N PRO A 175 2.73 4.53 -8.26
CA PRO A 175 3.17 5.23 -9.44
C PRO A 175 4.12 4.34 -10.26
N VAL A 176 3.87 4.28 -11.56
CA VAL A 176 4.73 3.61 -12.55
C VAL A 176 5.51 4.66 -13.33
N GLN A 177 6.72 4.32 -13.76
CA GLN A 177 7.55 5.18 -14.61
C GLN A 177 8.10 4.36 -15.78
N THR A 178 7.94 4.90 -16.99
CA THR A 178 8.56 4.32 -18.19
C THR A 178 9.99 4.86 -18.34
N VAL A 179 10.94 3.93 -18.42
CA VAL A 179 12.38 4.16 -18.49
C VAL A 179 12.92 3.56 -19.78
N ASP A 180 13.86 4.25 -20.41
CA ASP A 180 14.61 3.70 -21.54
C ASP A 180 15.77 2.82 -21.06
N VAL A 181 15.74 1.54 -21.43
CA VAL A 181 16.81 0.58 -21.18
C VAL A 181 17.32 0.12 -22.54
N GLN A 182 18.51 0.60 -22.94
CA GLN A 182 19.13 0.28 -24.23
C GLN A 182 18.23 0.57 -25.45
N GLY A 183 17.47 1.68 -25.44
CA GLY A 183 16.55 2.03 -26.53
C GLY A 183 15.19 1.33 -26.46
N GLN A 184 14.97 0.46 -25.46
CA GLN A 184 13.68 -0.16 -25.21
C GLN A 184 12.94 0.57 -24.08
N ALA A 185 11.70 0.99 -24.35
CA ALA A 185 10.82 1.56 -23.33
C ALA A 185 10.29 0.45 -22.40
N VAL A 186 10.68 0.51 -21.12
CA VAL A 186 10.26 -0.43 -20.07
C VAL A 186 9.50 0.32 -18.98
N THR A 187 8.32 -0.16 -18.61
CA THR A 187 7.54 0.41 -17.51
C THR A 187 7.87 -0.28 -16.20
N LEU A 188 8.33 0.49 -15.22
CA LEU A 188 8.76 0.01 -13.92
C LEU A 188 7.85 0.55 -12.80
N VAL A 189 7.46 -0.32 -11.88
CA VAL A 189 6.59 -0.06 -10.75
C VAL A 189 7.41 0.52 -9.59
N GLY A 190 6.90 1.59 -8.97
CA GLY A 190 7.40 2.12 -7.70
C GLY A 190 8.65 2.99 -7.80
N LEU A 191 9.23 3.20 -8.99
CA LEU A 191 10.43 4.04 -9.15
C LEU A 191 10.28 5.45 -8.57
N PRO A 192 9.18 6.19 -8.78
CA PRO A 192 9.04 7.52 -8.20
C PRO A 192 9.12 7.51 -6.66
N LEU A 193 8.60 6.46 -6.02
CA LEU A 193 8.67 6.29 -4.56
C LEU A 193 10.08 5.93 -4.09
N ILE A 194 10.76 5.02 -4.81
CA ILE A 194 12.14 4.64 -4.51
C ILE A 194 13.07 5.87 -4.60
N PHE A 195 12.93 6.68 -5.64
CA PHE A 195 13.69 7.92 -5.81
C PHE A 195 13.40 8.94 -4.71
N GLN A 196 12.13 9.12 -4.36
CA GLN A 196 11.75 9.99 -3.25
C GLN A 196 12.43 9.56 -1.95
N GLN A 197 12.39 8.27 -1.61
CA GLN A 197 12.99 7.74 -0.37
C GLN A 197 14.50 7.96 -0.29
N LEU A 198 15.20 7.76 -1.40
CA LEU A 198 16.64 8.00 -1.51
C LEU A 198 16.96 9.49 -1.36
N HIS A 199 16.17 10.35 -2.01
CA HIS A 199 16.35 11.80 -1.91
C HIS A 199 16.12 12.30 -0.48
N GLU A 200 15.03 11.89 0.17
CA GLU A 200 14.75 12.17 1.58
C GLU A 200 15.79 11.55 2.53
N ALA A 201 16.61 10.60 2.05
CA ALA A 201 17.72 10.02 2.82
C ALA A 201 19.01 10.83 2.69
N GLY A 202 19.00 11.90 1.89
CA GLY A 202 20.21 12.61 1.51
C GLY A 202 21.16 11.77 0.65
N ARG A 203 20.70 10.63 0.11
CA ARG A 203 21.52 9.72 -0.71
C ARG A 203 21.64 10.32 -2.12
N ARG A 204 22.68 11.13 -2.35
CA ARG A 204 22.89 11.77 -3.66
C ARG A 204 23.20 10.76 -4.76
N PRO A 205 22.88 11.07 -6.04
CA PRO A 205 23.24 10.21 -7.16
C PRO A 205 24.75 9.97 -7.23
N ALA A 206 25.15 8.70 -7.17
CA ALA A 206 26.54 8.26 -7.25
C ALA A 206 26.60 6.84 -7.81
N GLU A 207 27.71 6.49 -8.46
CA GLU A 207 27.91 5.15 -9.02
C GLU A 207 27.84 4.04 -7.96
N SER A 208 28.22 4.34 -6.72
CA SER A 208 28.10 3.42 -5.58
C SER A 208 26.66 3.08 -5.19
N LEU A 209 25.68 3.91 -5.58
CA LEU A 209 24.25 3.69 -5.30
C LEU A 209 23.59 2.71 -6.29
N THR A 210 24.23 2.46 -7.43
CA THR A 210 23.65 1.73 -8.56
C THR A 210 23.24 0.30 -8.18
N GLY A 211 24.04 -0.37 -7.34
CA GLY A 211 23.74 -1.71 -6.83
C GLY A 211 22.52 -1.73 -5.91
N ASP A 212 22.46 -0.82 -4.93
CA ASP A 212 21.32 -0.69 -4.01
C ASP A 212 20.03 -0.34 -4.75
N LEU A 213 20.12 0.57 -5.73
CA LEU A 213 18.98 1.01 -6.54
C LEU A 213 18.43 -0.12 -7.40
N LEU A 214 19.31 -0.88 -8.07
CA LEU A 214 18.94 -2.06 -8.83
C LEU A 214 18.31 -3.11 -7.91
N ALA A 215 18.94 -3.43 -6.78
CA ALA A 215 18.43 -4.41 -5.82
C ALA A 215 17.03 -4.03 -5.33
N THR A 216 16.79 -2.75 -5.03
CA THR A 216 15.48 -2.25 -4.61
C THR A 216 14.45 -2.34 -5.74
N ALA A 217 14.81 -1.94 -6.96
CA ALA A 217 13.91 -2.02 -8.11
C ALA A 217 13.51 -3.47 -8.46
N LYS A 218 14.44 -4.42 -8.32
CA LYS A 218 14.24 -5.86 -8.55
C LYS A 218 13.21 -6.50 -7.63
N ILE A 219 12.94 -5.91 -6.46
CA ILE A 219 11.90 -6.41 -5.54
C ILE A 219 10.53 -6.38 -6.24
N TYR A 220 10.27 -5.34 -7.05
CA TYR A 220 8.95 -5.08 -7.61
C TYR A 220 8.87 -5.30 -9.12
N ASN A 221 10.02 -5.43 -9.78
CA ASN A 221 10.13 -5.47 -11.23
C ASN A 221 10.92 -6.70 -11.65
N PRO A 222 10.40 -7.50 -12.60
CA PRO A 222 11.17 -8.60 -13.18
C PRO A 222 12.31 -8.01 -14.02
N ILE A 223 13.54 -8.09 -13.51
CA ILE A 223 14.75 -7.66 -14.22
C ILE A 223 15.59 -8.90 -14.53
N PRO A 224 15.80 -9.24 -15.81
CA PRO A 224 16.67 -10.35 -16.23
C PRO A 224 18.11 -10.16 -15.74
N SER A 225 18.75 -11.24 -15.28
CA SER A 225 20.11 -11.19 -14.72
C SER A 225 21.17 -10.75 -15.73
N ASP A 226 20.97 -11.08 -17.00
CA ASP A 226 21.83 -10.68 -18.13
C ASP A 226 21.67 -9.20 -18.51
N ALA A 227 20.56 -8.57 -18.14
CA ALA A 227 20.29 -7.15 -18.41
C ALA A 227 20.59 -6.23 -17.20
N GLU A 228 21.04 -6.77 -16.06
CA GLU A 228 21.18 -6.01 -14.81
C GLU A 228 22.04 -4.75 -14.94
N ALA A 229 23.17 -4.83 -15.65
CA ALA A 229 24.05 -3.67 -15.85
C ALA A 229 23.37 -2.55 -16.64
N ASP A 230 22.49 -2.88 -17.58
CA ASP A 230 21.75 -1.91 -18.38
C ASP A 230 20.66 -1.23 -17.57
N TYR A 231 19.92 -2.01 -16.79
CA TYR A 231 18.94 -1.48 -15.85
C TYR A 231 19.60 -0.60 -14.79
N ALA A 232 20.72 -1.01 -14.22
CA ALA A 232 21.42 -0.25 -13.19
C ALA A 232 21.83 1.15 -13.72
N ARG A 233 22.39 1.22 -14.94
CA ARG A 233 22.71 2.49 -15.61
C ARG A 233 21.47 3.33 -15.89
N ALA A 234 20.40 2.71 -16.40
CA ALA A 234 19.15 3.41 -16.68
C ALA A 234 18.54 4.00 -15.40
N LEU A 235 18.45 3.20 -14.33
CA LEU A 235 17.92 3.62 -13.04
C LEU A 235 18.71 4.78 -12.43
N LEU A 236 20.04 4.74 -12.45
CA LEU A 236 20.86 5.84 -11.96
C LEU A 236 20.62 7.12 -12.77
N ARG A 237 20.53 7.01 -14.11
CA ARG A 237 20.23 8.15 -14.99
C ARG A 237 18.87 8.78 -14.65
N GLU A 238 17.83 7.97 -14.47
CA GLU A 238 16.51 8.46 -14.06
C GLU A 238 16.54 9.10 -12.67
N TYR A 239 17.33 8.55 -11.74
CA TYR A 239 17.46 9.13 -10.40
C TYR A 239 18.19 10.49 -10.42
N VAL A 240 19.23 10.63 -11.24
CA VAL A 240 19.89 11.93 -11.49
C VAL A 240 18.89 12.95 -12.01
N ALA A 241 18.05 12.57 -12.99
CA ALA A 241 17.02 13.44 -13.53
C ALA A 241 15.97 13.83 -12.48
N TYR A 242 15.56 12.87 -11.63
CA TYR A 242 14.66 13.13 -10.50
C TYR A 242 15.23 14.17 -9.53
N CYS A 243 16.50 14.04 -9.13
CA CYS A 243 17.16 15.00 -8.24
C CYS A 243 17.25 16.39 -8.86
N ALA A 244 17.68 16.48 -10.13
CA ALA A 244 17.80 17.75 -10.84
C ALA A 244 16.45 18.47 -10.95
N GLY A 245 15.35 17.74 -11.18
CA GLY A 245 14.00 18.32 -11.26
C GLY A 245 13.47 18.88 -9.93
N ARG A 246 14.03 18.49 -8.78
CA ARG A 246 13.63 19.00 -7.45
C ARG A 246 14.48 20.17 -6.94
N GLU A 247 15.63 20.44 -7.57
CA GLU A 247 16.50 21.59 -7.25
C GLU A 247 16.03 22.91 -7.91
N VAL A 248 14.96 22.87 -8.74
CA VAL A 248 14.44 24.02 -9.52
C VAL A 248 13.22 24.69 -8.88
N VAL A 249 12.95 24.50 -7.59
CA VAL A 249 11.88 25.24 -6.88
C VAL A 249 12.52 26.41 -6.12
N PRO A 250 12.41 27.67 -6.59
CA PRO A 250 12.81 28.86 -5.83
C PRO A 250 11.89 29.10 -4.62
#